data_AF-W4Q791-F1
#
_entry.id   AF-W4Q791-F1
#
_cell.length_a   1.000
_cell.length_b   1.000
_cell.length_c   1.000
_cell.angle_alpha   90.00
_cell.angle_beta   90.00
_cell.angle_gamma   90.00
#
_symmetry.space_group_name_H-M   'P 1'
#
loop_
_entity.id
_entity.type
_entity.pdbx_description
1 polymer ?
#
loop_
_entity_poly.entity_id
_entity_poly.type
_entity_poly.pdbx_seq_one_letter_code
_entity_poly.pdbx_strand_id
1 'polypeptide(L)'
;MKDLEECYEFFDDLCTINEIQSLAQRLEVARMLQNGFTYHKIETETGASTATISRVKRCLNYGNDGYKMTLDRVKEQEEVEEVKE
;
A
#
# COMPACT_ATOMS: atom_id res chain seq x y z
N MET A 1 -2.31 -15.59 8.44
CA MET A 1 -0.90 -15.22 8.51
C MET A 1 -0.65 -14.60 9.85
N LYS A 2 0.31 -15.16 10.57
CA LYS A 2 0.63 -14.79 11.96
C LYS A 2 1.88 -13.94 12.05
N ASP A 3 2.78 -14.04 11.07
CA ASP A 3 4.03 -13.32 10.99
C ASP A 3 4.43 -13.04 9.52
N LEU A 4 5.55 -12.36 9.35
CA LEU A 4 6.05 -11.95 8.03
C LEU A 4 6.59 -13.13 7.21
N GLU A 5 7.11 -14.18 7.86
CA GLU A 5 7.64 -15.37 7.20
C GLU A 5 6.50 -16.16 6.53
N GLU A 6 5.38 -16.37 7.24
CA GLU A 6 4.16 -16.98 6.66
C GLU A 6 3.61 -16.16 5.47
N CYS A 7 3.73 -14.83 5.51
CA CYS A 7 3.34 -13.97 4.39
C CYS A 7 4.21 -14.23 3.16
N TYR A 8 5.54 -14.26 3.32
CA TYR A 8 6.46 -14.49 2.22
C TYR A 8 6.20 -15.85 1.57
N GLU A 9 6.14 -16.93 2.35
CA GLU A 9 5.91 -18.28 1.81
C GLU A 9 4.61 -18.36 1.01
N PHE A 10 3.50 -17.86 1.57
CA PHE A 10 2.21 -17.93 0.90
C PHE A 10 2.15 -17.08 -0.37
N PHE A 11 2.68 -15.85 -0.35
CA PHE A 11 2.61 -14.98 -1.52
C PHE A 11 3.58 -15.41 -2.62
N ASP A 12 4.71 -16.05 -2.28
CA ASP A 12 5.63 -16.63 -3.27
C ASP A 12 5.01 -17.85 -3.97
N ASP A 13 4.22 -18.65 -3.25
CA ASP A 13 3.41 -19.74 -3.84
C ASP A 13 2.24 -19.23 -4.70
N LEU A 14 1.57 -18.16 -4.26
CA LEU A 14 0.35 -17.65 -4.90
C LEU A 14 0.61 -16.74 -6.09
N CYS A 15 1.69 -15.97 -6.05
CA CYS A 15 1.94 -14.87 -6.97
C CYS A 15 3.36 -14.95 -7.54
N THR A 16 3.50 -14.50 -8.78
CA THR A 16 4.82 -14.21 -9.32
C THR A 16 5.43 -12.98 -8.66
N ILE A 17 6.76 -12.86 -8.71
CA ILE A 17 7.50 -11.70 -8.19
C ILE A 17 6.92 -10.36 -8.74
N ASN A 18 6.57 -10.32 -10.02
CA ASN A 18 6.02 -9.12 -10.64
C ASN A 18 4.62 -8.76 -10.12
N GLU A 19 3.81 -9.77 -9.76
CA GLU A 19 2.49 -9.54 -9.17
C GLU A 19 2.60 -9.00 -7.75
N ILE A 20 3.49 -9.58 -6.93
CA ILE A 20 3.78 -9.07 -5.58
C ILE A 20 4.26 -7.61 -5.66
N GLN A 21 5.21 -7.30 -6.54
CA GLN A 21 5.69 -5.94 -6.76
C GLN A 21 4.56 -4.99 -7.20
N SER A 22 3.69 -5.42 -8.12
CA SER A 22 2.54 -4.63 -8.55
C SER A 22 1.54 -4.38 -7.41
N LEU A 23 1.31 -5.37 -6.54
CA LEU A 23 0.42 -5.21 -5.38
C LEU A 23 1.02 -4.24 -4.35
N ALA A 24 2.30 -4.40 -4.03
CA ALA A 24 3.05 -3.51 -3.14
C ALA A 24 3.06 -2.07 -3.66
N GLN A 25 3.34 -1.87 -4.95
CA GLN A 25 3.31 -0.54 -5.59
C GLN A 25 1.94 0.12 -5.45
N ARG A 26 0.84 -0.63 -5.62
CA ARG A 26 -0.53 -0.07 -5.46
C ARG A 26 -0.83 0.36 -4.03
N LEU A 27 -0.40 -0.42 -3.04
CA LEU A 27 -0.55 -0.08 -1.63
C LEU A 27 0.23 1.19 -1.28
N GLU A 28 1.48 1.29 -1.77
CA GLU A 28 2.31 2.47 -1.55
C GLU A 28 1.72 3.72 -2.22
N VAL A 29 1.22 3.60 -3.45
CA VAL A 29 0.47 4.67 -4.12
C VAL A 29 -0.74 5.11 -3.28
N ALA A 30 -1.50 4.17 -2.71
CA ALA A 30 -2.65 4.48 -1.86
C ALA A 30 -2.23 5.25 -0.60
N ARG A 31 -1.16 4.81 0.07
CA ARG A 31 -0.56 5.48 1.24
C ARG A 31 -0.15 6.91 0.91
N MET A 32 0.56 7.11 -0.19
CA MET A 32 1.00 8.44 -0.62
C MET A 32 -0.19 9.35 -1.00
N LEU A 33 -1.22 8.80 -1.67
CA LEU A 33 -2.43 9.56 -1.97
C LEU A 33 -3.16 10.00 -0.70
N GLN A 34 -3.26 9.12 0.31
CA GLN A 34 -3.87 9.43 1.60
C GLN A 34 -3.10 10.54 2.33
N ASN A 35 -1.78 10.55 2.20
CA ASN A 35 -0.89 11.57 2.77
C ASN A 35 -0.82 12.87 1.94
N GLY A 36 -1.61 12.99 0.87
CA GLY A 36 -1.74 14.23 0.10
C GLY A 36 -0.60 14.51 -0.88
N PHE A 37 0.23 13.51 -1.22
CA PHE A 37 1.32 13.69 -2.20
C PHE A 37 0.78 13.93 -3.62
N THR A 38 1.53 14.70 -4.42
CA THR A 38 1.19 14.98 -5.81
C THR A 38 1.47 13.77 -6.71
N TYR A 39 0.77 13.66 -7.84
CA TYR A 39 0.96 12.57 -8.80
C TYR A 39 2.41 12.44 -9.28
N HIS A 40 3.07 13.57 -9.53
CA HIS A 40 4.46 13.58 -9.97
C HIS A 40 5.41 12.98 -8.91
N LYS A 41 5.19 13.31 -7.63
CA LYS A 41 5.99 12.73 -6.55
C LYS A 41 5.72 11.22 -6.43
N ILE A 42 4.46 10.82 -6.51
CA ILE A 42 4.07 9.40 -6.44
C ILE A 42 4.69 8.61 -7.60
N GLU A 43 4.61 9.10 -8.82
CA GLU A 43 5.22 8.45 -9.99
C GLU A 43 6.74 8.31 -9.82
N THR A 44 7.41 9.35 -9.31
CA THR A 44 8.86 9.35 -9.09
C THR A 44 9.30 8.35 -8.02
N GLU A 45 8.58 8.28 -6.89
CA GLU A 45 8.96 7.42 -5.76
C GLU A 45 8.55 5.95 -5.98
N THR A 46 7.40 5.71 -6.61
CA THR A 46 6.83 4.37 -6.73
C THR A 46 7.09 3.71 -8.08
N GLY A 47 7.43 4.49 -9.11
CA GLY A 47 7.49 4.04 -10.50
C GLY A 47 6.11 3.72 -11.11
N ALA A 48 5.01 4.04 -10.43
CA ALA A 48 3.68 3.77 -10.92
C ALA A 48 3.29 4.76 -12.03
N SER A 49 2.75 4.25 -13.14
CA SER A 49 2.20 5.12 -14.19
C SER A 49 1.03 5.95 -13.68
N THR A 50 0.84 7.13 -14.27
CA THR A 50 -0.34 7.99 -14.03
C THR A 50 -1.69 7.24 -14.15
N ALA A 51 -1.79 6.26 -15.05
CA ALA A 51 -2.98 5.41 -15.19
C ALA A 51 -3.20 4.51 -13.98
N THR A 52 -2.13 3.93 -13.42
CA THR A 52 -2.19 3.15 -12.18
C THR A 52 -2.56 4.03 -11.00
N ILE A 53 -1.93 5.19 -10.84
CA ILE A 53 -2.26 6.15 -9.76
C ILE A 53 -3.74 6.53 -9.81
N SER A 54 -4.27 6.81 -11.00
CA SER A 54 -5.68 7.15 -11.17
C SER A 54 -6.65 6.02 -10.81
N ARG A 55 -6.31 4.76 -11.12
CA ARG A 55 -7.10 3.59 -10.71
C ARG A 55 -7.08 3.42 -9.19
N VAL A 56 -5.91 3.53 -8.56
CA VAL A 56 -5.78 3.44 -7.10
C VAL A 56 -6.56 4.55 -6.40
N LYS A 57 -6.44 5.80 -6.85
CA LYS A 57 -7.21 6.93 -6.31
C LYS A 57 -8.72 6.70 -6.39
N ARG A 58 -9.21 6.12 -7.49
CA ARG A 58 -10.63 5.78 -7.62
C ARG A 58 -11.05 4.75 -6.56
N CYS A 59 -10.26 3.69 -6.36
CA CYS A 59 -10.52 2.70 -5.32
C CYS A 59 -10.42 3.26 -3.90
N LEU A 60 -9.50 4.20 -3.66
CA LEU A 60 -9.33 4.85 -2.35
C LEU A 60 -10.55 5.73 -2.00
N ASN A 61 -11.11 6.44 -2.99
CA ASN A 61 -12.21 7.39 -2.77
C ASN A 61 -13.61 6.78 -2.89
N TYR A 62 -13.75 5.73 -3.71
CA TYR A 62 -15.06 5.18 -4.10
C TYR A 62 -15.11 3.65 -4.03
N GLY A 63 -14.10 3.02 -3.41
CA GLY A 63 -14.07 1.57 -3.19
C GLY A 63 -14.75 1.17 -1.88
N ASN A 64 -14.32 0.04 -1.32
CA ASN A 64 -14.89 -0.56 -0.12
C ASN A 64 -14.17 -0.13 1.17
N ASP A 65 -13.56 1.07 1.18
CA ASP A 65 -12.75 1.61 2.30
C ASP A 65 -11.58 0.72 2.79
N GLY A 66 -11.28 -0.39 2.10
CA GLY A 66 -10.27 -1.36 2.53
C GLY A 66 -8.85 -0.79 2.61
N TYR A 67 -8.47 0.10 1.69
CA TYR A 67 -7.19 0.82 1.79
C TYR A 67 -7.14 1.68 3.03
N LYS A 68 -8.16 2.52 3.24
CA LYS A 68 -8.23 3.43 4.38
C LYS A 68 -8.17 2.67 5.70
N MET A 69 -9.01 1.66 5.88
CA MET A 69 -9.02 0.82 7.08
C MET A 69 -7.64 0.19 7.35
N THR A 70 -6.97 -0.33 6.32
CA THR A 70 -5.67 -1.01 6.49
C THR A 70 -4.58 -0.01 6.82
N LEU A 71 -4.52 1.12 6.11
CA LEU A 71 -3.51 2.15 6.30
C LEU A 71 -3.67 2.86 7.65
N ASP A 72 -4.91 3.12 8.08
CA ASP A 72 -5.19 3.70 9.40
C ASP A 72 -4.69 2.77 10.52
N ARG A 73 -4.92 1.45 10.42
CA ARG A 73 -4.39 0.46 11.39
C ARG A 73 -2.87 0.42 11.44
N VAL A 74 -2.21 0.49 10.28
CA VAL A 74 -0.74 0.51 10.23
C VAL A 74 -0.21 1.76 10.94
N LYS A 75 -0.82 2.92 10.66
CA LYS A 75 -0.43 4.17 11.29
C LYS A 75 -0.63 4.15 12.82
N GLU A 76 -1.75 3.59 13.29
CA GLU A 76 -2.00 3.41 14.72
C GLU A 76 -0.96 2.49 15.39
N GLN A 77 -0.49 1.46 14.69
CA GLN A 77 0.57 0.57 15.18
C GLN A 77 1.91 1.28 15.27
N GLU A 78 2.30 2.06 14.26
CA GLU A 78 3.52 2.88 14.25
C GLU A 78 3.54 3.86 15.44
N GLU A 79 2.42 4.57 15.69
CA GLU A 79 2.31 5.50 16.82
C GLU A 79 2.44 4.78 18.19
N VAL A 80 1.96 3.54 18.32
CA VAL A 80 2.07 2.75 19.56
C VAL A 80 3.51 2.25 19.79
N GLU A 81 4.26 2.00 18.73
CA GLU A 81 5.67 1.60 18.83
C GLU A 81 6.57 2.79 19.21
N GLU A 82 6.35 3.97 18.61
CA GLU A 82 7.09 5.19 18.96
C GLU A 82 6.91 5.63 20.42
N VAL A 83 5.76 5.36 21.04
CA VAL A 83 5.49 5.70 22.46
C VAL A 83 6.16 4.73 23.44
N LYS A 84 6.61 3.56 22.98
CA LYS A 84 7.29 2.54 23.79
C LYS A 84 8.81 2.69 23.79
N GLU A 85 9.36 3.46 22.86
CA GLU A 85 10.78 3.84 22.78
C GLU A 85 11.10 5.09 23.62
#